data_AF-A0A9D5NK10-F1
#
_entry.id   AF-A0A9D5NK10-F1
#
_cell.length_a   1.000
_cell.length_b   1.000
_cell.length_c   1.000
_cell.angle_alpha   90.00
_cell.angle_beta   90.00
_cell.angle_gamma   90.00
#
_symmetry.space_group_name_H-M   'P 1'
#
loop_
_entity.id
_entity.type
_entity.pdbx_description
1 polymer ?
#
loop_
_entity_poly.entity_id
_entity_poly.type
_entity_poly.pdbx_seq_one_letter_code
_entity_poly.pdbx_strand_id
1 'polypeptide(L)'
;MSKKKAYSLIIILILLFLIIIKVLFGQINLKIKVPYDNPIYQLKINNEIKGLNMEVKKSISIVPHFLNFISSAHVFTTPSKFTIPFGEPIIVDISGYYCFSDITGKEIQISCTDYNHPIMKEIETVALKQMKITGGSTDGLTGHLIYEGVFKKNIADIIKSKGIYQIEIMLDHENINSNLIFIVDVR
;
A
#
# COMPACT_ATOMS: atom_id res chain seq x y z
N MET A 1 28.03 25.50 39.28
CA MET A 1 27.33 24.26 38.87
C MET A 1 28.26 23.45 37.97
N SER A 2 28.53 22.18 38.27
CA SER A 2 29.41 21.35 37.42
C SER A 2 28.85 21.26 36.00
N LYS A 3 29.69 21.41 34.97
CA LYS A 3 29.28 21.33 33.55
C LYS A 3 28.43 20.08 33.28
N LYS A 4 28.75 18.95 33.91
CA LYS A 4 27.98 17.70 33.84
C LYS A 4 26.53 17.84 34.35
N LYS A 5 26.31 18.60 35.43
CA LYS A 5 24.96 18.86 35.97
C LYS A 5 24.14 19.77 35.06
N ALA A 6 24.78 20.76 34.41
CA ALA A 6 24.12 21.63 33.44
C ALA A 6 23.68 20.87 32.18
N TYR A 7 24.55 20.01 31.61
CA TYR A 7 24.19 19.16 30.47
C TYR A 7 23.05 18.18 30.80
N SER A 8 23.10 17.55 31.97
CA SER A 8 22.03 16.64 32.41
C SER A 8 20.69 17.36 32.54
N LEU A 9 20.67 18.59 33.06
CA LEU A 9 19.45 19.37 33.20
C LEU A 9 18.83 19.76 31.85
N ILE A 10 19.66 20.13 30.87
CA ILE A 10 19.22 20.44 29.50
C ILE A 10 18.60 19.21 28.84
N ILE A 11 19.24 18.04 28.97
CA ILE A 11 18.72 16.78 28.41
C ILE A 11 17.34 16.44 29.02
N ILE A 12 17.20 16.60 30.33
CA ILE A 12 15.91 16.37 31.03
C ILE A 12 14.83 17.32 30.53
N LEU A 13 15.16 18.61 30.34
CA LEU A 13 14.23 19.61 29.80
C LEU A 13 13.79 19.27 28.37
N ILE A 14 14.72 18.84 27.52
CA ILE A 14 14.41 18.40 26.15
C ILE A 14 13.49 17.17 26.17
N LEU A 15 13.77 16.18 27.02
CA LEU A 15 12.92 14.99 27.15
C LEU A 15 11.50 15.35 27.64
N LEU A 16 11.38 16.20 28.67
CA LEU A 16 10.10 16.70 29.17
C LEU A 16 9.32 17.44 28.09
N PHE A 17 10.01 18.29 27.31
CA PHE A 17 9.40 19.00 26.19
C PHE A 17 8.88 18.05 25.11
N LEU A 18 9.66 17.03 24.72
CA LEU A 18 9.24 16.00 23.77
C LEU A 18 8.03 15.21 24.28
N ILE A 19 7.99 14.88 25.57
CA ILE A 19 6.83 14.19 26.19
C ILE A 19 5.59 15.07 26.13
N ILE A 20 5.69 16.36 26.48
CA ILE A 20 4.56 17.30 26.44
C ILE A 20 4.01 17.42 25.01
N ILE A 21 4.88 17.56 24.01
CA ILE A 21 4.46 17.59 22.61
C ILE A 21 3.73 16.30 22.24
N LYS A 22 4.25 15.14 22.64
CA LYS A 22 3.63 13.84 22.36
C LYS A 22 2.24 13.71 22.97
N VAL A 23 2.05 14.21 24.18
CA VAL A 23 0.76 14.18 24.88
C VAL A 23 -0.25 15.12 24.21
N LEU A 24 0.18 16.31 23.80
CA LEU A 24 -0.71 17.31 23.19
C LEU A 24 -1.05 17.03 21.73
N PHE A 25 -0.07 16.61 20.93
CA PHE A 25 -0.19 16.48 19.48
C PHE A 25 -0.18 15.04 18.98
N GLY A 26 0.05 14.05 19.86
CA GLY A 26 0.18 12.66 19.47
C GLY A 26 1.44 12.41 18.64
N GLN A 27 1.32 11.60 17.58
CA GLN A 27 2.40 11.36 16.63
C GLN A 27 2.42 12.47 15.57
N ILE A 28 3.59 13.09 15.38
CA ILE A 28 3.80 14.09 14.34
C ILE A 28 4.17 13.37 13.04
N ASN A 29 3.34 13.54 12.01
CA ASN A 29 3.57 13.00 10.69
C ASN A 29 3.91 14.13 9.71
N LEU A 30 5.16 14.22 9.29
CA LEU A 30 5.61 15.20 8.30
C LEU A 30 5.53 14.60 6.91
N LYS A 31 4.69 15.19 6.05
CA LYS A 31 4.56 14.79 4.65
C LYS A 31 5.73 15.35 3.85
N ILE A 32 6.53 14.48 3.26
CA ILE A 32 7.67 14.86 2.41
C ILE A 32 7.55 14.21 1.04
N LYS A 33 7.89 14.95 -0.02
CA LYS A 33 7.97 14.41 -1.38
C LYS A 33 9.39 13.92 -1.64
N VAL A 34 9.76 12.81 -1.01
CA VAL A 34 11.04 12.15 -1.28
C VAL A 34 10.77 10.95 -2.19
N PRO A 35 11.39 10.88 -3.38
CA PRO A 35 11.29 9.70 -4.23
C PRO A 35 11.89 8.50 -3.49
N TYR A 36 11.23 7.36 -3.59
CA TYR A 36 11.70 6.11 -3.03
C TYR A 36 11.35 4.97 -3.98
N ASP A 37 12.17 3.93 -3.98
CA ASP A 37 11.92 2.74 -4.78
C ASP A 37 10.74 1.98 -4.17
N ASN A 38 9.56 2.14 -4.76
CA ASN A 38 8.36 1.46 -4.33
C ASN A 38 8.27 0.05 -4.94
N PRO A 39 7.72 -0.93 -4.20
CA PRO A 39 7.34 -2.19 -4.82
C PRO A 39 6.27 -1.94 -5.87
N ILE A 40 6.22 -2.80 -6.88
CA ILE A 40 5.08 -2.95 -7.79
C ILE A 40 4.34 -4.22 -7.43
N TYR A 41 3.02 -4.21 -7.55
CA TYR A 41 2.21 -5.41 -7.37
C TYR A 41 1.62 -5.81 -8.69
N GLN A 42 1.51 -7.11 -8.87
CA GLN A 42 0.80 -7.72 -9.98
C GLN A 42 -0.47 -8.36 -9.43
N LEU A 43 -1.58 -7.98 -10.03
CA LEU A 43 -2.90 -8.51 -9.70
C LEU A 43 -3.32 -9.52 -10.76
N LYS A 44 -3.79 -10.68 -10.30
CA LYS A 44 -4.28 -11.76 -11.14
C LYS A 44 -5.65 -12.19 -10.62
N ILE A 45 -6.64 -12.24 -11.52
CA ILE A 45 -7.97 -12.78 -11.22
C ILE A 45 -8.25 -13.95 -12.15
N ASN A 46 -8.52 -15.13 -11.61
CA ASN A 46 -8.82 -16.35 -12.39
C ASN A 46 -7.81 -16.63 -13.52
N ASN A 47 -6.54 -16.41 -13.24
CA ASN A 47 -5.44 -16.48 -14.22
C ASN A 47 -5.28 -15.36 -15.24
N GLU A 48 -6.17 -14.37 -15.26
CA GLU A 48 -6.00 -13.17 -16.06
C GLU A 48 -5.19 -12.14 -15.29
N ILE A 49 -4.15 -11.58 -15.93
CA ILE A 49 -3.34 -10.49 -15.37
C ILE A 49 -3.80 -9.19 -16.02
N LYS A 50 -4.11 -8.19 -15.20
CA LYS A 50 -4.39 -6.82 -15.68
C LYS A 50 -3.68 -5.80 -14.80
N GLY A 51 -3.74 -4.55 -15.25
CA GLY A 51 -3.30 -3.43 -14.44
C GLY A 51 -4.13 -3.26 -13.17
N LEU A 52 -3.65 -2.36 -12.33
CA LEU A 52 -4.21 -1.95 -11.06
C LEU A 52 -3.88 -0.48 -10.82
N ASN A 53 -4.74 0.18 -10.04
CA ASN A 53 -4.43 1.48 -9.47
C ASN A 53 -3.90 1.23 -8.07
N MET A 54 -2.83 1.91 -7.69
CA MET A 54 -2.21 1.72 -6.40
C MET A 54 -1.86 3.06 -5.76
N GLU A 55 -2.22 3.18 -4.49
CA GLU A 55 -1.67 4.21 -3.62
C GLU A 55 -0.63 3.57 -2.71
N VAL A 56 0.59 4.11 -2.70
CA VAL A 56 1.68 3.64 -1.85
C VAL A 56 2.05 4.72 -0.87
N LYS A 57 2.23 4.37 0.40
CA LYS A 57 2.64 5.26 1.48
C LYS A 57 3.81 4.65 2.23
N LYS A 58 4.98 5.26 2.14
CA LYS A 58 6.16 4.89 2.91
C LYS A 58 6.26 5.74 4.17
N SER A 59 6.38 5.10 5.33
CA SER A 59 6.54 5.76 6.63
C SER A 59 7.92 5.46 7.20
N ILE A 60 8.72 6.49 7.50
CA ILE A 60 10.02 6.34 8.15
C ILE A 60 9.94 7.00 9.51
N SER A 61 10.09 6.22 10.59
CA SER A 61 10.13 6.76 11.94
C SER A 61 11.51 7.33 12.23
N ILE A 62 11.60 8.65 12.43
CA ILE A 62 12.83 9.34 12.81
C ILE A 62 13.02 9.26 14.33
N VAL A 63 11.92 9.45 15.07
CA VAL A 63 11.88 9.23 16.52
C VAL A 63 10.72 8.28 16.79
N PRO A 64 11.00 7.05 17.28
CA PRO A 64 9.97 6.04 17.52
C PRO A 64 8.79 6.59 18.29
N HIS A 65 7.58 6.35 17.78
CA HIS A 65 6.31 6.79 18.38
C HIS A 65 6.17 8.31 18.60
N PHE A 66 6.96 9.14 17.91
CA PHE A 66 6.91 10.60 18.05
C PHE A 66 6.93 11.33 16.71
N LEU A 67 7.89 11.02 15.83
CA LEU A 67 8.09 11.73 14.57
C LEU A 67 8.27 10.74 13.42
N ASN A 68 7.39 10.83 12.42
CA ASN A 68 7.48 10.04 11.19
C ASN A 68 7.52 10.96 9.97
N PHE A 69 8.29 10.54 8.98
CA PHE A 69 8.23 11.07 7.62
C PHE A 69 7.36 10.18 6.76
N ILE A 70 6.40 10.78 6.08
CA ILE A 70 5.49 10.07 5.16
C ILE A 70 5.73 10.56 3.75
N SER A 71 6.10 9.65 2.86
CA SER A 71 6.09 9.87 1.41
C SER A 71 4.97 9.05 0.78
N SER A 72 4.36 9.57 -0.28
CA SER A 72 3.25 8.92 -0.97
C SER A 72 3.43 8.98 -2.48
N ALA A 73 3.11 7.88 -3.14
CA ALA A 73 3.13 7.75 -4.58
C ALA A 73 1.81 7.13 -5.08
N HIS A 74 1.37 7.57 -6.26
CA HIS A 74 0.26 6.94 -6.96
C HIS A 74 0.83 6.24 -8.19
N VAL A 75 0.56 4.95 -8.31
CA VAL A 75 1.00 4.12 -9.44
C VAL A 75 -0.24 3.66 -10.18
N PHE A 76 -0.31 3.96 -11.47
CA PHE A 76 -1.44 3.60 -12.31
C PHE A 76 -0.98 2.66 -13.41
N THR A 77 -1.64 1.51 -13.54
CA THR A 77 -1.45 0.61 -14.69
C THR A 77 -2.81 0.34 -15.32
N THR A 78 -2.94 0.67 -16.61
CA THR A 78 -4.18 0.47 -17.39
C THR A 78 -4.09 -0.79 -18.23
N PRO A 79 -5.17 -1.58 -18.36
CA PRO A 79 -6.50 -1.43 -17.76
C PRO A 79 -6.61 -2.09 -16.37
N SER A 80 -7.43 -1.52 -15.47
CA SER A 80 -7.66 -2.05 -14.10
C SER A 80 -9.05 -2.69 -13.90
N LYS A 81 -9.65 -3.22 -14.98
CA LYS A 81 -11.01 -3.78 -15.00
C LYS A 81 -11.01 -5.23 -15.46
N PHE A 82 -11.47 -6.13 -14.59
CA PHE A 82 -11.73 -7.53 -14.89
C PHE A 82 -13.20 -7.73 -15.26
N THR A 83 -13.46 -8.73 -16.09
CA THR A 83 -14.84 -9.06 -16.46
C THR A 83 -15.06 -10.54 -16.32
N ILE A 84 -16.01 -10.92 -15.46
CA ILE A 84 -16.17 -12.28 -14.97
C ILE A 84 -17.63 -12.70 -15.21
N PRO A 85 -17.88 -13.90 -15.76
CA PRO A 85 -19.23 -14.42 -15.86
C PRO A 85 -19.86 -14.62 -14.47
N PHE A 86 -21.14 -14.31 -14.33
CA PHE A 86 -21.87 -14.53 -13.09
C PHE A 86 -21.91 -16.02 -12.72
N GLY A 87 -21.58 -16.32 -11.46
CA GLY A 87 -21.52 -17.69 -10.93
C GLY A 87 -20.14 -18.35 -11.03
N GLU A 88 -19.19 -17.75 -11.76
CA GLU A 88 -17.80 -18.21 -11.76
C GLU A 88 -17.09 -17.81 -10.46
N PRO A 89 -16.08 -18.58 -10.01
CA PRO A 89 -15.26 -18.19 -8.88
C PRO A 89 -14.54 -16.87 -9.18
N ILE A 90 -14.20 -16.11 -8.13
CA ILE A 90 -13.42 -14.88 -8.26
C ILE A 90 -12.22 -15.02 -7.34
N ILE A 91 -11.13 -15.56 -7.88
CA ILE A 91 -9.90 -15.85 -7.14
C ILE A 91 -8.92 -14.72 -7.38
N VAL A 92 -8.59 -13.99 -6.31
CA VAL A 92 -7.68 -12.86 -6.30
C VAL A 92 -6.30 -13.32 -5.85
N ASP A 93 -5.32 -13.23 -6.75
CA ASP A 93 -3.91 -13.49 -6.48
C ASP A 93 -3.11 -12.19 -6.63
N ILE A 94 -2.25 -11.92 -5.64
CA ILE A 94 -1.39 -10.73 -5.61
C ILE A 94 0.04 -11.18 -5.36
N SER A 95 0.95 -10.79 -6.26
CA SER A 95 2.40 -10.91 -6.08
C SER A 95 3.02 -9.52 -6.03
N GLY A 96 4.02 -9.35 -5.18
CA GLY A 96 4.79 -8.10 -5.08
C GLY A 96 6.17 -8.29 -5.68
N TYR A 97 6.73 -7.23 -6.27
CA TYR A 97 8.06 -7.25 -6.88
C TYR A 97 8.84 -5.98 -6.55
N TYR A 98 10.15 -6.15 -6.38
CA TYR A 98 11.13 -5.06 -6.45
C TYR A 98 11.85 -5.08 -7.79
N CYS A 99 12.22 -3.91 -8.27
CA CYS A 99 12.94 -3.74 -9.52
C CYS A 99 14.42 -3.42 -9.26
N PHE A 100 15.28 -4.04 -10.05
CA PHE A 100 16.72 -3.89 -9.97
C PHE A 100 17.31 -3.59 -11.34
N SER A 101 18.42 -2.86 -11.35
CA SER A 101 19.24 -2.61 -12.53
C SER A 101 20.66 -3.04 -12.27
N ASP A 102 21.29 -3.65 -13.27
CA ASP A 102 22.70 -4.05 -13.28
C ASP A 102 23.53 -3.21 -14.28
N ILE A 103 22.97 -2.13 -14.84
CA ILE A 103 23.62 -1.30 -15.87
C ILE A 103 24.98 -0.74 -15.40
N THR A 104 25.14 -0.51 -14.10
CA THR A 104 26.39 0.00 -13.51
C THR A 104 27.43 -1.09 -13.21
N GLY A 105 27.16 -2.35 -13.57
CA GLY A 105 27.97 -3.52 -13.20
C GLY A 105 27.75 -4.01 -11.77
N LYS A 106 26.89 -3.34 -11.00
CA LYS A 106 26.37 -3.78 -9.70
C LYS A 106 24.87 -3.72 -9.71
N GLU A 107 24.25 -4.73 -9.12
CA GLU A 107 22.80 -4.75 -8.94
C GLU A 107 22.41 -3.69 -7.90
N ILE A 108 21.58 -2.73 -8.33
CA ILE A 108 21.01 -1.68 -7.50
C ILE A 108 19.49 -1.72 -7.60
N GLN A 109 18.82 -1.51 -6.48
CA GLN A 109 17.37 -1.33 -6.48
C GLN A 109 17.04 0.00 -7.16
N ILE A 110 16.02 -0.02 -7.99
CA ILE A 110 15.54 1.13 -8.76
C ILE A 110 14.01 1.17 -8.75
N SER A 111 13.45 2.32 -9.12
CA SER A 111 12.02 2.41 -9.42
C SER A 111 11.66 1.51 -10.60
N CYS A 112 10.54 0.80 -10.48
CA CYS A 112 9.97 -0.02 -11.55
C CYS A 112 9.46 0.80 -12.74
N THR A 113 9.30 2.12 -12.60
CA THR A 113 8.79 3.01 -13.67
C THR A 113 9.88 3.61 -14.55
N ASP A 114 11.13 3.60 -14.10
CA ASP A 114 12.16 4.50 -14.65
C ASP A 114 13.04 3.84 -15.73
N TYR A 115 12.91 2.53 -15.94
CA TYR A 115 13.81 1.76 -16.83
C TYR A 115 13.07 0.76 -17.73
N ASN A 116 13.55 0.61 -18.96
CA ASN A 116 13.14 -0.46 -19.85
C ASN A 116 13.73 -1.79 -19.36
N HIS A 117 12.87 -2.75 -19.01
CA HIS A 117 13.21 -4.12 -18.60
C HIS A 117 14.07 -4.23 -17.32
N PRO A 118 13.62 -3.73 -16.16
CA PRO A 118 14.29 -3.99 -14.90
C PRO A 118 14.27 -5.49 -14.57
N ILE A 119 15.28 -5.95 -13.83
CA ILE A 119 15.28 -7.28 -13.23
C ILE A 119 14.24 -7.25 -12.10
N MET A 120 13.15 -8.00 -12.26
CA MET A 120 12.10 -8.11 -11.26
C MET A 120 12.41 -9.25 -10.29
N LYS A 121 12.45 -8.95 -8.99
CA LYS A 121 12.57 -9.96 -7.93
C LYS A 121 11.30 -10.00 -7.11
N GLU A 122 10.74 -11.19 -6.95
CA GLU A 122 9.52 -11.40 -6.19
C GLU A 122 9.76 -11.15 -4.70
N ILE A 123 8.76 -10.54 -4.06
CA ILE A 123 8.72 -10.32 -2.63
C ILE A 123 8.14 -11.57 -1.99
N GLU A 124 8.95 -12.29 -1.21
CA GLU A 124 8.57 -13.57 -0.60
C GLU A 124 7.33 -13.49 0.29
N THR A 125 7.08 -12.34 0.93
CA THR A 125 5.93 -12.17 1.82
C THR A 125 5.31 -10.78 1.71
N VAL A 126 4.07 -10.75 1.24
CA VAL A 126 3.21 -9.57 1.23
C VAL A 126 2.10 -9.80 2.25
N ALA A 127 2.03 -8.95 3.29
CA ALA A 127 1.02 -9.09 4.32
C ALA A 127 -0.29 -8.45 3.85
N LEU A 128 -1.16 -9.25 3.24
CA LEU A 128 -2.52 -8.86 2.84
C LEU A 128 -3.38 -8.73 4.10
N LYS A 129 -3.84 -7.52 4.42
CA LYS A 129 -4.51 -7.24 5.69
C LYS A 129 -6.02 -7.14 5.54
N GLN A 130 -6.46 -6.15 4.78
CA GLN A 130 -7.86 -5.78 4.71
C GLN A 130 -8.31 -5.67 3.26
N MET A 131 -9.60 -5.92 3.05
CA MET A 131 -10.25 -5.77 1.78
C MET A 131 -11.59 -5.06 1.99
N LYS A 132 -11.90 -4.14 1.08
CA LYS A 132 -13.18 -3.45 1.00
C LYS A 132 -13.77 -3.63 -0.39
N ILE A 133 -15.06 -3.95 -0.44
CA ILE A 133 -15.81 -4.13 -1.69
C ILE A 133 -17.00 -3.17 -1.67
N THR A 134 -17.10 -2.35 -2.70
CA THR A 134 -18.21 -1.43 -2.91
C THR A 134 -18.81 -1.61 -4.31
N GLY A 135 -20.08 -1.28 -4.50
CA GLY A 135 -20.73 -1.32 -5.81
C GLY A 135 -22.00 -2.16 -5.84
N GLY A 136 -22.15 -2.96 -6.90
CA GLY A 136 -23.29 -3.87 -7.10
C GLY A 136 -24.40 -3.33 -8.01
N SER A 137 -24.18 -2.21 -8.68
CA SER A 137 -25.07 -1.73 -9.76
C SER A 137 -24.59 -2.23 -11.13
N THR A 138 -25.52 -2.50 -12.05
CA THR A 138 -25.23 -2.80 -13.45
C THR A 138 -24.93 -1.54 -14.28
N ASP A 139 -25.31 -0.36 -13.78
CA ASP A 139 -25.23 0.90 -14.52
C ASP A 139 -23.92 1.65 -14.28
N GLY A 140 -23.20 1.30 -13.20
CA GLY A 140 -21.96 1.97 -12.83
C GLY A 140 -21.46 1.62 -11.44
N LEU A 141 -20.32 2.22 -11.05
CA LEU A 141 -19.82 2.12 -9.69
C LEU A 141 -20.70 2.91 -8.73
N THR A 142 -20.97 2.33 -7.57
CA THR A 142 -21.71 2.98 -6.47
C THR A 142 -20.91 2.86 -5.18
N GLY A 143 -21.14 3.79 -4.25
CA GLY A 143 -20.54 3.75 -2.91
C GLY A 143 -21.18 2.74 -1.95
N HIS A 144 -22.07 1.86 -2.43
CA HIS A 144 -22.75 0.89 -1.57
C HIS A 144 -21.75 -0.12 -1.02
N LEU A 145 -21.59 -0.16 0.31
CA LEU A 145 -20.67 -1.06 0.98
C LEU A 145 -21.23 -2.49 0.99
N ILE A 146 -20.48 -3.43 0.42
CA ILE A 146 -20.83 -4.84 0.38
C ILE A 146 -20.00 -5.64 1.39
N TYR A 147 -18.72 -5.27 1.54
CA TYR A 147 -17.81 -5.94 2.46
C TYR A 147 -16.70 -5.01 2.93
N GLU A 148 -16.32 -5.15 4.20
CA GLU A 148 -15.13 -4.55 4.79
C GLU A 148 -14.63 -5.52 5.87
N GLY A 149 -13.40 -6.00 5.72
CA GLY A 149 -12.86 -6.99 6.63
C GLY A 149 -11.52 -7.55 6.21
N VAL A 150 -11.16 -8.71 6.74
CA VAL A 150 -9.90 -9.41 6.40
C VAL A 150 -9.88 -9.78 4.92
N PHE A 151 -8.72 -9.73 4.30
CA PHE A 151 -8.55 -10.18 2.92
C PHE A 151 -9.04 -11.63 2.74
N LYS A 152 -9.81 -11.86 1.68
CA LYS A 152 -10.22 -13.20 1.23
C LYS A 152 -9.74 -13.44 -0.19
N LYS A 153 -9.08 -14.57 -0.40
CA LYS A 153 -8.59 -14.99 -1.72
C LYS A 153 -9.72 -15.26 -2.71
N ASN A 154 -10.78 -15.93 -2.27
CA ASN A 154 -11.98 -16.14 -3.07
C ASN A 154 -13.08 -15.21 -2.55
N ILE A 155 -13.65 -14.40 -3.45
CA ILE A 155 -14.67 -13.40 -3.10
C ILE A 155 -16.03 -13.66 -3.75
N ALA A 156 -16.20 -14.81 -4.41
CA ALA A 156 -17.48 -15.20 -5.02
C ALA A 156 -18.59 -15.38 -3.97
N ASP A 157 -18.25 -15.70 -2.71
CA ASP A 157 -19.20 -15.78 -1.60
C ASP A 157 -19.73 -14.40 -1.14
N ILE A 158 -18.96 -13.34 -1.43
CA ILE A 158 -19.30 -11.95 -1.13
C ILE A 158 -20.10 -11.31 -2.27
N ILE A 159 -19.67 -11.51 -3.52
CA ILE A 159 -20.31 -10.92 -4.71
C ILE A 159 -21.45 -11.82 -5.20
N LYS A 160 -22.67 -11.55 -4.73
CA LYS A 160 -23.85 -12.41 -4.93
C LYS A 160 -24.75 -12.06 -6.11
N SER A 161 -24.48 -10.95 -6.81
CA SER A 161 -25.30 -10.48 -7.92
C SER A 161 -24.44 -10.07 -9.10
N LYS A 162 -25.07 -9.87 -10.25
CA LYS A 162 -24.45 -9.16 -11.38
C LYS A 162 -24.26 -7.69 -10.99
N GLY A 163 -23.24 -7.06 -11.56
CA GLY A 163 -22.94 -5.66 -11.32
C GLY A 163 -21.45 -5.33 -11.41
N ILE A 164 -21.16 -4.06 -11.20
CA ILE A 164 -19.81 -3.50 -11.21
C ILE A 164 -19.38 -3.23 -9.77
N TYR A 165 -18.20 -3.73 -9.42
CA TYR A 165 -17.64 -3.69 -8.07
C TYR A 165 -16.26 -3.05 -8.08
N GLN A 166 -16.02 -2.14 -7.15
CA GLN A 166 -14.68 -1.67 -6.82
C GLN A 166 -14.16 -2.46 -5.64
N ILE A 167 -12.95 -2.99 -5.79
CA ILE A 167 -12.26 -3.76 -4.77
C ILE A 167 -11.01 -2.98 -4.39
N GLU A 168 -10.87 -2.75 -3.09
CA GLU A 168 -9.72 -2.11 -2.46
C GLU A 168 -9.06 -3.14 -1.54
N ILE A 169 -7.75 -3.35 -1.70
CA ILE A 169 -6.97 -4.29 -0.90
C ILE A 169 -5.82 -3.54 -0.24
N MET A 170 -5.84 -3.53 1.08
CA MET A 170 -4.79 -2.95 1.91
C MET A 170 -3.76 -4.03 2.27
N LEU A 171 -2.51 -3.72 2.00
CA LEU A 171 -1.38 -4.58 2.32
C LEU A 171 -0.23 -3.78 2.90
N ASP A 172 0.57 -4.45 3.71
CA ASP A 172 1.80 -3.89 4.26
C ASP A 172 3.00 -4.75 3.83
N HIS A 173 4.08 -4.06 3.50
CA HIS A 173 5.38 -4.69 3.32
C HIS A 173 6.45 -3.75 3.87
N GLU A 174 7.22 -4.23 4.85
CA GLU A 174 8.17 -3.42 5.62
C GLU A 174 7.51 -2.16 6.21
N ASN A 175 7.96 -0.98 5.79
CA ASN A 175 7.46 0.32 6.22
C ASN A 175 6.60 1.00 5.14
N ILE A 176 6.05 0.20 4.23
CA ILE A 176 5.23 0.62 3.10
C ILE A 176 3.83 0.04 3.26
N ASN A 177 2.84 0.93 3.32
CA ASN A 177 1.42 0.59 3.22
C ASN A 177 0.95 0.87 1.80
N SER A 178 0.29 -0.12 1.18
CA SER A 178 -0.24 0.02 -0.17
C SER A 178 -1.74 -0.27 -0.19
N ASN A 179 -2.48 0.52 -0.96
CA ASN A 179 -3.88 0.27 -1.28
C ASN A 179 -3.99 -0.05 -2.78
N LEU A 180 -4.33 -1.29 -3.10
CA LEU A 180 -4.57 -1.75 -4.46
C LEU A 180 -6.06 -1.59 -4.80
N ILE A 181 -6.37 -0.91 -5.88
CA ILE A 181 -7.72 -0.56 -6.30
C ILE A 181 -7.95 -1.06 -7.72
N PHE A 182 -9.00 -1.85 -7.92
CA PHE A 182 -9.38 -2.38 -9.22
C PHE A 182 -10.89 -2.61 -9.31
N ILE A 183 -11.37 -2.86 -10.53
CA ILE A 183 -12.78 -3.05 -10.83
C ILE A 183 -13.02 -4.49 -11.28
N VAL A 184 -14.07 -5.10 -10.76
CA VAL A 184 -14.61 -6.37 -11.25
C VAL A 184 -16.03 -6.13 -11.77
N ASP A 185 -16.27 -6.51 -13.02
CA ASP A 185 -17.56 -6.45 -13.69
C ASP A 185 -18.11 -7.87 -13.82
N VAL A 186 -19.15 -8.19 -13.05
CA VAL A 186 -19.78 -9.52 -13.03
C VAL A 186 -21.05 -9.49 -13.87
N ARG A 187 -21.10 -10.28 -14.94
CA ARG A 187 -22.18 -10.25 -15.94
C ARG A 187 -22.73 -11.62 -16.31
#